data_AF-A0A453TBJ3-F1
#
_entry.id   AF-A0A453TBJ3-F1
#
_cell.length_a   1.000
_cell.length_b   1.000
_cell.length_c   1.000
_cell.angle_alpha   90.00
_cell.angle_beta   90.00
_cell.angle_gamma   90.00
#
_symmetry.space_group_name_H-M   'P 1'
#
loop_
_entity.id
_entity.type
_entity.pdbx_description
1 polymer ?
#
loop_
_entity_poly.entity_id
_entity_poly.type
_entity_poly.pdbx_seq_one_letter_code
_entity_poly.pdbx_strand_id
1 'polypeptide(L)'
;MFRDGLTLQKHAKDAFPGMLMQIVDPVLLSIEEASASSLLDGSNPMEHTSNAISSVIEVALSCSKHAPTERMCIGDAAAAIHRIRDSYVRITQK
;
A
#
# COMPACT_ATOMS: atom_id res chain seq x y z
N MET A 1 10.70 -11.09 -15.30
CA MET A 1 11.07 -12.06 -14.24
C MET A 1 12.31 -11.54 -13.52
N PHE A 2 12.35 -11.61 -12.19
CA PHE A 2 13.51 -11.21 -11.38
C PHE A 2 14.66 -12.21 -11.55
N ARG A 3 15.91 -11.74 -11.59
CA ARG A 3 17.13 -12.54 -11.81
C ARG A 3 18.13 -12.31 -10.67
N ASP A 4 19.16 -13.16 -10.58
CA ASP A 4 20.32 -12.96 -9.69
C ASP A 4 19.95 -12.84 -8.20
N GLY A 5 18.97 -13.62 -7.76
CA GLY A 5 18.50 -13.62 -6.37
C GLY A 5 17.63 -12.42 -6.00
N LEU A 6 17.28 -11.55 -6.95
CA LEU A 6 16.23 -10.55 -6.76
C LEU A 6 14.87 -11.24 -6.65
N THR A 7 14.03 -10.69 -5.79
CA THR A 7 12.64 -11.11 -5.61
C THR A 7 11.73 -9.89 -5.64
N LEU A 8 10.44 -10.09 -5.91
CA LEU A 8 9.45 -9.02 -5.82
C LEU A 8 9.47 -8.36 -4.44
N GLN A 9 9.58 -9.17 -3.38
CA GLN A 9 9.65 -8.68 -2.01
C GLN A 9 10.88 -7.80 -1.78
N LYS A 10 12.06 -8.20 -2.27
CA LYS A 10 13.29 -7.41 -2.13
C LYS A 10 13.18 -6.09 -2.89
N HIS A 11 12.69 -6.13 -4.14
CA HIS A 11 12.48 -4.93 -4.95
C HIS A 11 11.52 -3.94 -4.27
N ALA A 12 10.39 -4.42 -3.75
CA ALA A 12 9.44 -3.59 -3.01
C ALA A 12 10.04 -3.05 -1.71
N LYS A 13 10.82 -3.87 -0.98
CA LYS A 13 11.48 -3.47 0.27
C LYS A 13 12.52 -2.38 0.05
N ASP A 14 13.32 -2.50 -1.01
CA ASP A 14 14.37 -1.52 -1.34
C ASP A 14 13.78 -0.16 -1.77
N ALA A 15 12.57 -0.17 -2.34
CA ALA A 15 11.85 1.06 -2.67
C ALA A 15 11.08 1.67 -1.48
N PHE A 16 10.83 0.91 -0.41
CA PHE A 16 9.99 1.34 0.71
C PHE A 16 10.78 2.19 1.74
N PRO A 17 10.20 3.28 2.28
CA PRO A 17 8.93 3.90 1.88
C PRO A 17 9.10 4.93 0.73
N GLY A 18 10.29 5.51 0.56
CA GLY A 18 10.46 6.75 -0.19
C GLY A 18 10.26 6.65 -1.71
N MET A 19 10.71 5.55 -2.32
CA MET A 19 10.63 5.32 -3.77
C MET A 19 9.39 4.50 -4.16
N LEU A 20 8.52 4.15 -3.20
CA LEU A 20 7.42 3.22 -3.41
C LEU A 20 6.48 3.67 -4.53
N MET A 21 6.10 4.95 -4.56
CA MET A 21 5.19 5.48 -5.56
C MET A 21 5.74 5.44 -7.00
N GLN A 22 7.05 5.22 -7.18
CA GLN A 22 7.66 5.09 -8.51
C GLN A 22 7.56 3.67 -9.08
N ILE A 23 7.28 2.68 -8.23
CA ILE A 23 7.17 1.26 -8.63
C ILE A 23 5.74 0.73 -8.56
N VAL A 24 4.83 1.50 -7.95
CA VAL A 24 3.40 1.19 -7.89
C VAL A 24 2.79 1.36 -9.27
N ASP A 25 1.84 0.49 -9.62
CA ASP A 25 1.10 0.59 -10.88
C ASP A 25 0.38 1.95 -10.96
N PRO A 26 0.67 2.78 -11.98
CA PRO A 26 0.03 4.09 -12.14
C PRO A 26 -1.50 4.03 -12.15
N VAL A 27 -2.10 2.90 -12.58
CA VAL A 27 -3.56 2.71 -12.54
C VAL A 27 -4.11 2.86 -11.12
N LEU A 28 -3.38 2.39 -10.10
CA LEU A 28 -3.80 2.55 -8.70
C LEU A 28 -3.76 4.01 -8.24
N LEU A 29 -2.91 4.84 -8.85
CA LEU A 29 -2.84 6.28 -8.58
C LEU A 29 -3.92 7.05 -9.36
N SER A 30 -4.33 6.55 -10.53
CA SER A 30 -5.35 7.18 -11.39
C SER A 30 -6.80 6.84 -11.05
N ILE A 31 -7.07 5.71 -10.36
CA ILE A 31 -8.45 5.31 -9.98
C ILE A 31 -9.13 6.39 -9.12
N GLU A 32 -8.37 7.17 -8.36
CA GLU A 32 -8.91 8.21 -7.48
C GLU A 32 -9.35 9.47 -8.24
N GLU A 33 -8.67 9.86 -9.33
CA GLU A 33 -9.01 11.06 -10.14
C GLU A 33 -10.42 10.95 -10.74
N ALA A 34 -10.88 9.75 -11.08
CA ALA A 34 -12.24 9.51 -11.58
C ALA A 34 -13.32 9.60 -10.50
N SER A 35 -12.98 9.33 -9.24
CA SER A 35 -13.89 9.42 -8.08
C SER A 35 -13.82 10.76 -7.33
N ALA A 36 -12.80 11.57 -7.59
CA ALA A 36 -12.49 12.82 -6.88
C ALA A 36 -13.29 14.05 -7.36
N SER A 37 -14.33 13.88 -8.18
CA SER A 37 -15.24 14.99 -8.52
C SER A 37 -16.08 15.49 -7.32
N SER A 38 -15.88 14.95 -6.11
CA SER A 38 -16.77 15.18 -4.97
C SER A 38 -16.10 15.71 -3.69
N LEU A 39 -14.77 15.86 -3.60
CA LEU A 39 -14.12 16.17 -2.31
C LEU A 39 -13.54 17.59 -2.29
N LEU A 40 -14.35 18.50 -1.75
CA LEU A 40 -14.01 19.88 -1.43
C LEU A 40 -13.58 19.97 0.05
N ASP A 41 -12.37 19.54 0.41
CA ASP A 41 -11.75 19.98 1.67
C ASP A 41 -10.24 19.72 1.67
N GLY A 42 -9.44 20.76 1.42
CA GLY A 42 -8.04 21.00 1.87
C GLY A 42 -6.96 19.92 1.82
N SER A 43 -7.28 18.69 1.41
CA SER A 43 -6.49 17.49 1.62
C SER A 43 -6.30 16.80 0.29
N ASN A 44 -5.05 16.60 -0.12
CA ASN A 44 -4.73 16.09 -1.44
C ASN A 44 -5.13 14.61 -1.52
N PRO A 45 -6.10 14.21 -2.37
CA PRO A 45 -6.52 12.80 -2.49
C PRO A 45 -5.33 11.85 -2.74
N MET A 46 -4.39 12.32 -3.57
CA MET A 46 -3.12 11.65 -3.85
C MET A 46 -2.30 11.29 -2.59
N GLU A 47 -2.29 12.15 -1.57
CA GLU A 47 -1.58 11.89 -0.31
C GLU A 47 -2.22 10.74 0.48
N HIS A 48 -3.55 10.68 0.50
CA HIS A 48 -4.30 9.64 1.18
C HIS A 48 -4.11 8.27 0.54
N THR A 49 -4.15 8.20 -0.79
CA THR A 49 -3.85 6.98 -1.53
C THR A 49 -2.41 6.54 -1.34
N SER A 50 -1.44 7.46 -1.45
CA SER A 50 -0.04 7.15 -1.21
C SER A 50 0.19 6.58 0.19
N ASN A 51 -0.46 7.14 1.21
CA ASN A 51 -0.38 6.65 2.59
C ASN A 51 -1.01 5.27 2.75
N ALA A 52 -2.21 5.05 2.18
CA ALA A 52 -2.86 3.75 2.24
C ALA A 52 -2.05 2.65 1.52
N ILE A 53 -1.54 2.94 0.33
CA ILE A 53 -0.66 2.04 -0.42
C ILE A 53 0.61 1.73 0.38
N SER A 54 1.22 2.74 1.00
CA SER A 54 2.39 2.54 1.87
C SER A 54 2.09 1.57 3.02
N SER A 55 0.98 1.76 3.73
CA SER A 55 0.59 0.85 4.81
C SER A 55 0.27 -0.56 4.31
N VAL A 56 -0.38 -0.72 3.15
CA VAL A 56 -0.64 -2.04 2.56
C VAL A 56 0.67 -2.75 2.22
N ILE A 57 1.63 -2.03 1.65
CA ILE A 57 2.93 -2.61 1.27
C ILE A 57 3.72 -3.01 2.51
N GLU A 58 3.66 -2.25 3.61
CA GLU A 58 4.28 -2.64 4.88
C GLU A 58 3.74 -4.00 5.40
N VAL A 59 2.42 -4.21 5.34
CA VAL A 59 1.79 -5.50 5.67
C VAL A 59 2.25 -6.57 4.68
N ALA A 60 2.24 -6.29 3.38
CA ALA A 60 2.65 -7.23 2.35
C ALA A 60 4.11 -7.69 2.50
N LEU A 61 5.03 -6.76 2.84
CA LEU A 61 6.44 -7.06 3.12
C LEU A 61 6.59 -7.97 4.34
N SER A 62 5.77 -7.75 5.38
CA SER A 62 5.74 -8.57 6.58
C SER A 62 5.19 -9.97 6.32
N CYS A 63 4.17 -10.11 5.46
CA CYS A 63 3.61 -11.40 5.04
C CYS A 63 4.55 -12.17 4.08
N SER A 64 5.38 -11.47 3.32
CA SER A 64 6.19 -12.03 2.23
C SER A 64 7.64 -12.32 2.61
N LYS A 65 7.96 -12.37 3.91
CA LYS A 65 9.30 -12.78 4.36
C LYS A 65 9.64 -14.20 3.93
N HIS A 66 10.93 -14.44 3.69
CA HIS A 66 11.39 -15.71 3.16
C HIS A 66 11.08 -16.87 4.11
N ALA A 67 11.51 -16.76 5.37
CA ALA A 67 11.27 -17.77 6.39
C ALA A 67 9.80 -17.74 6.88
N PRO A 68 9.08 -18.88 6.90
CA PRO A 68 7.69 -18.94 7.34
C PRO A 68 7.47 -18.40 8.77
N THR A 69 8.42 -18.63 9.67
CA THR A 69 8.37 -18.20 11.07
C THR A 69 8.50 -16.70 11.26
N GLU A 70 9.01 -15.96 10.27
CA GLU A 70 9.13 -14.51 10.33
C GLU A 70 7.93 -13.78 9.72
N ARG A 71 7.06 -14.51 9.01
CA ARG A 71 5.87 -13.96 8.35
C ARG A 71 4.84 -13.57 9.39
N MET A 72 4.18 -12.43 9.15
CA MET A 72 3.01 -12.03 9.92
C MET A 72 1.93 -13.13 9.85
N CYS A 73 1.25 -13.40 10.97
CA CYS A 73 0.16 -14.36 10.96
C CYS A 73 -1.03 -13.82 10.16
N ILE A 74 -1.82 -14.72 9.55
CA ILE A 74 -2.91 -14.32 8.66
C ILE A 74 -4.01 -13.52 9.40
N GLY A 75 -4.23 -13.80 10.68
CA GLY A 75 -5.17 -13.06 11.51
C GLY A 75 -4.76 -11.60 11.70
N ASP A 76 -3.48 -11.37 12.01
CA ASP A 76 -2.92 -10.02 12.16
C ASP A 76 -2.91 -9.27 10.83
N ALA A 77 -2.54 -9.95 9.73
CA ALA A 77 -2.56 -9.38 8.40
C ALA A 77 -3.97 -8.93 8.00
N ALA A 78 -4.98 -9.78 8.19
CA ALA A 78 -6.37 -9.45 7.90
C ALA A 78 -6.85 -8.26 8.76
N ALA A 79 -6.52 -8.27 10.05
CA ALA A 79 -6.88 -7.19 10.95
C ALA A 79 -6.18 -5.86 10.58
N ALA A 80 -4.92 -5.89 10.15
CA ALA A 80 -4.19 -4.71 9.68
C ALA A 80 -4.81 -4.15 8.39
N ILE A 81 -5.09 -5.00 7.39
CA ILE A 81 -5.73 -4.59 6.13
C ILE A 81 -7.11 -3.97 6.38
N HIS A 82 -7.93 -4.55 7.27
CA HIS A 82 -9.21 -3.94 7.65
C HIS A 82 -9.03 -2.54 8.26
N ARG A 83 -8.06 -2.35 9.15
CA ARG A 83 -7.78 -1.02 9.75
C ARG A 83 -7.34 0.00 8.71
N ILE A 84 -6.53 -0.40 7.73
CA ILE A 84 -6.08 0.46 6.62
C ILE A 84 -7.29 0.87 5.77
N ARG A 85 -8.11 -0.10 5.34
CA ARG A 85 -9.34 0.15 4.58
C ARG A 85 -10.26 1.11 5.32
N ASP A 86 -10.56 0.84 6.59
CA ASP A 86 -11.51 1.64 7.35
C ASP A 86 -10.99 3.07 7.56
N SER A 87 -9.68 3.25 7.70
CA SER A 87 -9.06 4.58 7.77
C SER A 87 -9.15 5.32 6.43
N TYR A 88 -8.86 4.64 5.32
CA TYR A 88 -8.93 5.22 3.99
C TYR A 88 -10.38 5.61 3.61
N VAL A 89 -11.36 4.76 3.91
CA VAL A 89 -12.79 5.05 3.66
C VAL A 89 -13.28 6.24 4.49
N ARG A 90 -12.88 6.33 5.77
CA ARG A 90 -13.23 7.48 6.63
C ARG A 90 -12.72 8.82 6.10
N ILE A 91 -11.59 8.80 5.39
CA ILE A 91 -10.97 9.99 4.83
C ILE A 91 -11.64 10.37 3.49
N THR A 92 -12.01 9.39 2.68
CA THR A 92 -12.55 9.59 1.31
C THR A 92 -14.07 9.75 1.24
N GLN A 93 -14.82 9.41 2.30
CA GLN A 93 -16.29 9.60 2.36
C GLN A 93 -16.74 10.77 3.25
N LYS A 94 -15.82 11.67 3.60
CA LYS A 94 -16.10 12.85 4.40
C LYS A 94 -16.45 14.03 3.49
#